data_AF-A0AAN8J4X9-F1
#
_entry.id   AF-A0AAN8J4X9-F1
#
_cell.length_a   1.000
_cell.length_b   1.000
_cell.length_c   1.000
_cell.angle_alpha   90.00
_cell.angle_beta   90.00
_cell.angle_gamma   90.00
#
_symmetry.space_group_name_H-M   'P 1'
#
loop_
_entity.id
_entity.type
_entity.pdbx_description
1 polymer ?
#
loop_
_entity_poly.entity_id
_entity_poly.type
_entity_poly.pdbx_seq_one_letter_code
_entity_poly.pdbx_strand_id
1 'polypeptide(L)'
;MDGSIKMWLFRNQFQLNPRTTDRRPAQARTSNKLLRVCLFAVTIYVRYWYTCNSAVHAPRNDLKFLQALSIYPDQEVSNLAVTAFSRHLWYLSEVPVGLALFDTEVSNIEKRQMLRNMETNPGSEDPPKRVVLPVNLGERRLSNFCTTATRRLFEILSLDSSFLTNEPEEWLENESF
;
A
#
# COMPACT_ATOMS: atom_id res chain seq x y z
N MET A 1 11.17 13.84 -3.32
CA MET A 1 12.09 12.85 -2.73
C MET A 1 13.54 13.06 -3.19
N ASP A 2 13.77 13.37 -4.48
CA ASP A 2 15.08 13.73 -5.03
C ASP A 2 15.86 14.80 -4.24
N GLY A 3 15.18 15.85 -3.78
CA GLY A 3 15.81 16.92 -2.99
C GLY A 3 16.44 16.47 -1.66
N SER A 4 15.84 15.50 -0.95
CA SER A 4 16.33 15.06 0.36
C SER A 4 17.65 14.28 0.24
N ILE A 5 17.73 13.40 -0.76
CA ILE A 5 18.93 12.59 -1.04
C ILE A 5 20.07 13.50 -1.49
N LYS A 6 19.80 14.43 -2.42
CA LYS A 6 20.79 15.43 -2.85
C LYS A 6 21.27 16.30 -1.69
N MET A 7 20.37 16.81 -0.85
CA MET A 7 20.75 17.58 0.34
C MET A 7 21.63 16.78 1.31
N TRP A 8 21.41 15.46 1.46
CA TRP A 8 22.23 14.64 2.35
C TRP A 8 23.62 14.35 1.75
N LEU A 9 23.68 14.01 0.46
CA LEU A 9 24.93 13.73 -0.26
C LEU A 9 25.86 14.95 -0.26
N PHE A 10 25.31 16.13 -0.50
CA PHE A 10 26.04 17.39 -0.56
C PHE A 10 25.96 18.19 0.76
N ARG A 11 25.66 17.55 1.89
CA ARG A 11 25.50 18.22 3.19
C ARG A 11 26.74 19.01 3.66
N ASN A 12 27.92 18.66 3.15
CA ASN A 12 29.17 19.38 3.43
C ASN A 12 29.35 20.62 2.55
N GLN A 13 28.61 20.73 1.44
CA GLN A 13 28.63 21.88 0.52
C GLN A 13 27.57 22.93 0.86
N PHE A 14 26.52 22.55 1.59
CA PHE A 14 25.44 23.45 2.03
C PHE A 14 25.43 23.59 3.55
N GLN A 15 25.49 24.82 4.07
CA GLN A 15 25.25 25.07 5.48
C GLN A 15 23.76 24.86 5.78
N LEU A 16 23.40 23.66 6.25
CA LEU A 16 22.06 23.36 6.78
C LEU A 16 21.85 24.15 8.09
N ASN A 17 21.63 25.45 7.99
CA ASN A 17 21.53 26.34 9.14
C ASN A 17 20.22 26.09 9.90
N PRO A 18 20.28 25.75 11.20
CA PRO A 18 19.13 25.89 12.07
C PRO A 18 18.89 27.39 12.30
N ARG A 19 17.63 27.84 12.21
CA ARG A 19 17.20 29.23 12.44
C ARG A 19 17.34 29.70 13.92
N THR A 20 18.10 28.99 14.75
CA THR A 20 18.27 29.29 16.17
C THR A 20 19.75 29.21 16.57
N THR A 21 20.13 30.13 17.46
CA THR A 21 21.48 30.55 17.88
C THR A 21 22.33 29.50 18.59
N ASP A 22 22.04 28.21 18.45
CA ASP A 22 22.77 27.11 19.10
C ASP A 22 23.31 26.14 18.02
N ARG A 23 24.46 26.49 17.44
CA ARG A 23 24.86 26.04 16.09
C ARG A 23 25.29 24.56 15.98
N ARG A 24 25.83 23.94 17.03
CA ARG A 24 26.37 22.56 16.93
C ARG A 24 25.34 21.43 17.18
N PRO A 25 24.45 21.48 18.19
CA PRO A 25 23.50 20.39 18.41
C PRO A 25 22.34 20.37 17.40
N ALA A 26 21.97 21.52 16.84
CA ALA A 26 20.84 21.62 15.91
C ALA A 26 21.19 21.18 14.47
N GLN A 27 22.43 21.38 14.00
CA GLN A 27 22.87 20.92 12.68
C GLN A 27 23.01 19.39 12.61
N ALA A 28 23.53 18.76 13.68
CA ALA A 28 23.62 17.31 13.78
C ALA A 28 22.23 16.65 13.82
N ARG A 29 21.27 17.23 14.56
CA ARG A 29 19.88 16.75 14.62
C ARG A 29 19.16 16.82 13.26
N THR A 30 19.30 17.93 12.53
CA THR A 30 18.70 18.08 11.19
C THR A 30 19.33 17.10 10.19
N SER A 31 20.65 16.92 10.24
CA SER A 31 21.37 15.96 9.38
C SER A 31 20.94 14.51 9.66
N ASN A 32 20.70 14.16 10.92
CA ASN A 32 20.20 12.83 11.29
C ASN A 32 18.76 12.59 10.80
N LYS A 33 17.87 13.59 10.90
CA LYS A 33 16.51 13.46 10.34
C LYS A 33 16.53 13.29 8.82
N LEU A 34 17.39 14.04 8.13
CA LEU A 34 17.54 13.92 6.68
C LEU A 34 18.08 12.54 6.27
N LEU A 35 19.08 12.03 6.98
CA LEU A 35 19.60 10.68 6.77
C LEU A 35 18.50 9.62 6.93
N ARG A 36 17.71 9.69 8.00
CA ARG A 36 16.60 8.75 8.26
C ARG A 36 15.58 8.73 7.13
N VAL A 37 15.21 9.89 6.60
CA VAL A 37 14.31 10.00 5.43
C VAL A 37 14.95 9.42 4.17
N CYS A 38 16.24 9.65 3.94
CA CYS A 38 16.95 9.08 2.79
C CYS A 38 17.02 7.55 2.88
N LEU A 39 17.31 7.01 4.06
CA LEU A 39 17.33 5.56 4.31
C LEU A 39 15.95 4.97 4.05
N PHE A 40 14.89 5.57 4.58
CA PHE A 40 13.51 5.13 4.32
C PHE A 40 13.17 5.17 2.82
N ALA A 41 13.52 6.26 2.15
CA ALA A 41 13.28 6.43 0.73
C ALA A 41 13.91 5.30 -0.09
N VAL A 42 15.20 5.05 0.11
CA VAL A 42 15.98 4.11 -0.69
C VAL A 42 15.67 2.65 -0.32
N THR A 43 15.43 2.35 0.95
CA THR A 43 15.23 0.96 1.42
C THR A 43 13.80 0.46 1.28
N ILE A 44 12.81 1.35 1.36
CA ILE A 44 11.39 0.97 1.32
C ILE A 44 10.69 1.69 0.17
N TYR A 45 10.56 3.01 0.24
CA TYR A 45 9.56 3.73 -0.58
C TYR A 45 9.79 3.63 -2.09
N VAL A 46 11.03 3.80 -2.56
CA VAL A 46 11.34 3.84 -4.01
C VAL A 46 10.86 2.58 -4.72
N ARG A 47 10.99 1.41 -4.09
CA ARG A 47 10.52 0.13 -4.65
C ARG A 47 9.02 0.17 -4.95
N TYR A 48 8.21 0.53 -3.97
CA TYR A 48 6.74 0.52 -4.07
C TYR A 48 6.19 1.66 -4.90
N TRP A 49 6.89 2.79 -4.92
CA TRP A 49 6.56 3.90 -5.81
C TRP A 49 6.86 3.54 -7.27
N TYR A 50 7.97 2.85 -7.55
CA TYR A 50 8.31 2.46 -8.92
C TYR A 50 7.32 1.44 -9.50
N THR A 51 6.76 0.56 -8.67
CA THR A 51 5.80 -0.49 -9.09
C THR A 51 4.34 -0.06 -9.03
N CYS A 52 4.02 1.22 -8.78
CA CYS A 52 2.64 1.69 -8.62
C CYS A 52 1.91 2.01 -9.95
N ASN A 53 2.44 1.57 -11.10
CA ASN A 53 1.96 1.97 -12.42
C ASN A 53 0.72 1.20 -12.93
N SER A 54 0.25 0.18 -12.21
CA SER A 54 -0.87 -0.67 -12.61
C SER A 54 -1.94 -0.71 -11.52
N ALA A 55 -3.19 -0.44 -11.90
CA ALA A 55 -4.34 -0.53 -11.00
C ALA A 55 -4.58 -1.96 -10.49
N VAL A 56 -4.33 -2.96 -11.35
CA VAL A 56 -4.46 -4.39 -11.01
C VAL A 56 -3.49 -4.80 -9.90
N HIS A 57 -2.26 -4.28 -9.94
CA HIS A 57 -1.25 -4.57 -8.91
C HIS A 57 -1.36 -3.69 -7.67
N ALA A 58 -2.12 -2.60 -7.74
CA ALA A 58 -2.15 -1.60 -6.69
C ALA A 58 -2.58 -2.15 -5.31
N PRO A 59 -3.63 -2.99 -5.16
CA PRO A 59 -3.98 -3.55 -3.86
C PRO A 59 -2.82 -4.35 -3.22
N ARG A 60 -2.18 -5.22 -4.01
CA ARG A 60 -1.03 -6.02 -3.53
C ARG A 60 0.19 -5.16 -3.23
N ASN A 61 0.45 -4.15 -4.05
CA ASN A 61 1.55 -3.20 -3.86
C ASN A 61 1.38 -2.43 -2.54
N ASP A 62 0.19 -1.88 -2.31
CA ASP A 62 -0.16 -1.17 -1.08
C ASP A 62 -0.05 -2.08 0.15
N LEU A 63 -0.58 -3.30 0.08
CA LEU A 63 -0.47 -4.27 1.19
C LEU A 63 0.99 -4.61 1.51
N LYS A 64 1.79 -4.93 0.48
CA LYS A 64 3.21 -5.25 0.65
C LYS A 64 3.99 -4.05 1.19
N PHE A 65 3.63 -2.83 0.82
CA PHE A 65 4.25 -1.61 1.36
C PHE A 65 3.98 -1.48 2.87
N LEU A 66 2.74 -1.70 3.31
CA LEU A 66 2.37 -1.67 4.72
C LEU A 66 3.04 -2.80 5.53
N GLN A 67 3.12 -4.00 4.96
CA GLN A 67 3.84 -5.11 5.58
C GLN A 67 5.34 -4.77 5.74
N ALA A 68 5.97 -4.19 4.73
CA ALA A 68 7.36 -3.75 4.82
C ALA A 68 7.58 -2.64 5.86
N LEU A 69 6.63 -1.71 6.00
CA LEU A 69 6.64 -0.72 7.09
C LEU A 69 6.55 -1.38 8.48
N SER A 70 5.75 -2.44 8.63
CA SER A 70 5.56 -3.11 9.93
C SER A 70 6.83 -3.76 10.49
N ILE A 71 7.79 -4.12 9.63
CA ILE A 71 9.09 -4.69 10.01
C ILE A 71 10.25 -3.69 9.86
N TYR A 72 9.97 -2.43 9.53
CA TYR A 72 11.01 -1.43 9.30
C TYR A 72 11.67 -1.04 10.63
N PRO A 73 13.03 -1.07 10.75
CA PRO A 73 13.72 -0.92 12.04
C PRO A 73 13.48 0.42 12.76
N ASP A 74 13.23 1.48 12.00
CA ASP A 74 12.97 2.81 12.55
C ASP A 74 11.46 3.02 12.72
N GLN A 75 10.95 2.64 13.90
CA GLN A 75 9.51 2.65 14.19
C GLN A 75 8.88 4.05 14.13
N GLU A 76 9.63 5.10 14.50
CA GLU A 76 9.12 6.47 14.40
C GLU A 76 8.89 6.85 12.93
N VAL A 77 9.86 6.55 12.05
CA VAL A 77 9.70 6.78 10.61
C VAL A 77 8.59 5.90 10.04
N SER A 78 8.51 4.63 10.46
CA SER A 78 7.44 3.72 10.04
C SER A 78 6.06 4.27 10.39
N ASN A 79 5.84 4.67 11.65
CA ASN A 79 4.56 5.23 12.11
C ASN A 79 4.18 6.52 11.36
N LEU A 80 5.15 7.40 11.12
CA LEU A 80 4.94 8.62 10.32
C LEU A 80 4.61 8.29 8.87
N ALA A 81 5.28 7.30 8.27
CA ALA A 81 5.00 6.83 6.92
C ALA A 81 3.60 6.23 6.82
N VAL A 82 3.23 5.31 7.72
CA VAL A 82 1.85 4.76 7.78
C VAL A 82 0.82 5.87 7.88
N THR A 83 1.07 6.86 8.76
CA THR A 83 0.17 8.01 8.91
C THR A 83 0.05 8.83 7.61
N ALA A 84 1.18 9.11 6.96
CA ALA A 84 1.22 9.88 5.71
C ALA A 84 0.53 9.14 4.55
N PHE A 85 0.78 7.83 4.43
CA PHE A 85 0.27 7.01 3.34
C PHE A 85 -1.13 6.47 3.58
N SER A 86 -1.66 6.50 4.82
CA SER A 86 -3.05 6.10 5.12
C SER A 86 -4.10 6.80 4.25
N ARG A 87 -3.77 8.00 3.73
CA ARG A 87 -4.61 8.79 2.84
C ARG A 87 -4.62 8.32 1.38
N HIS A 88 -3.72 7.41 1.02
CA HIS A 88 -3.45 6.94 -0.34
C HIS A 88 -3.72 5.45 -0.54
N LEU A 89 -4.25 4.74 0.47
CA LEU A 89 -4.51 3.29 0.42
C LEU A 89 -5.90 2.96 -0.16
N TRP A 90 -6.32 3.69 -1.19
CA TRP A 90 -7.67 3.55 -1.72
C TRP A 90 -7.92 2.14 -2.27
N TYR A 91 -6.89 1.50 -2.81
CA TYR A 91 -6.97 0.15 -3.36
C TYR A 91 -7.10 -0.95 -2.30
N LEU A 92 -6.89 -0.63 -1.02
CA LEU A 92 -7.16 -1.54 0.11
C LEU A 92 -8.54 -1.30 0.74
N SER A 93 -9.51 -0.81 -0.03
CA SER A 93 -10.90 -0.67 0.40
C SER A 93 -11.80 -1.72 -0.26
N GLU A 94 -13.02 -1.85 0.27
CA GLU A 94 -13.94 -2.97 -0.02
C GLU A 94 -14.16 -3.23 -1.51
N VAL A 95 -14.28 -2.19 -2.33
CA VAL A 95 -14.54 -2.32 -3.78
C VAL A 95 -13.25 -2.53 -4.59
N PRO A 96 -12.28 -1.58 -4.58
CA PRO A 96 -11.12 -1.64 -5.46
C PRO A 96 -10.12 -2.75 -5.11
N VAL A 97 -10.19 -3.37 -3.92
CA VAL A 97 -9.38 -4.56 -3.63
C VAL A 97 -9.67 -5.70 -4.63
N GLY A 98 -10.87 -5.74 -5.20
CA GLY A 98 -11.26 -6.72 -6.21
C GLY A 98 -10.39 -6.69 -7.47
N LEU A 99 -9.68 -5.58 -7.74
CA LEU A 99 -8.72 -5.50 -8.84
C LEU A 99 -7.59 -6.55 -8.71
N ALA A 100 -7.29 -6.98 -7.49
CA ALA A 100 -6.26 -7.99 -7.24
C ALA A 100 -6.65 -9.39 -7.74
N LEU A 101 -7.92 -9.63 -8.09
CA LEU A 101 -8.37 -10.87 -8.74
C LEU A 101 -7.70 -11.06 -10.11
N PHE A 102 -7.38 -9.97 -10.79
CA PHE A 102 -6.70 -9.95 -12.09
C PHE A 102 -5.16 -9.92 -11.95
N ASP A 103 -4.62 -9.84 -10.73
CA ASP A 103 -3.18 -9.82 -10.52
C ASP A 103 -2.64 -11.25 -10.62
N THR A 104 -1.73 -11.47 -11.58
CA THR A 104 -1.08 -12.77 -11.81
C THR A 104 -0.15 -13.18 -10.67
N GLU A 105 0.31 -12.23 -9.85
CA GLU A 105 1.14 -12.51 -8.67
C GLU A 105 0.31 -12.80 -7.40
N VAL A 106 -1.02 -12.73 -7.47
CA VAL A 106 -1.91 -13.19 -6.40
C VAL A 106 -2.22 -14.65 -6.62
N SER A 107 -1.93 -15.49 -5.61
CA SER A 107 -2.12 -16.93 -5.74
C SER A 107 -3.61 -17.31 -5.82
N ASN A 108 -3.92 -18.42 -6.49
CA ASN A 108 -5.28 -18.93 -6.57
C ASN A 108 -5.88 -19.24 -5.19
N ILE A 109 -5.06 -19.66 -4.22
CA ILE A 109 -5.49 -19.85 -2.83
C ILE A 109 -5.99 -18.53 -2.23
N GLU A 110 -5.27 -17.43 -2.45
CA GLU A 110 -5.69 -16.10 -1.97
C GLU A 110 -6.94 -15.63 -2.72
N LYS A 111 -7.00 -15.83 -4.05
CA LYS A 111 -8.19 -15.50 -4.86
C LYS A 111 -9.44 -16.22 -4.37
N ARG A 112 -9.37 -17.53 -4.08
CA ARG A 112 -10.49 -18.28 -3.47
C ARG A 112 -10.93 -17.67 -2.14
N GLN A 113 -9.98 -17.27 -1.29
CA GLN A 113 -10.32 -16.65 -0.01
C GLN A 113 -10.95 -15.26 -0.20
N MET A 114 -10.53 -14.50 -1.21
CA MET A 114 -11.18 -13.24 -1.60
C MET A 114 -12.63 -13.48 -2.04
N LEU A 115 -12.89 -14.47 -2.91
CA LEU A 115 -14.24 -14.83 -3.36
C LEU A 115 -15.13 -15.29 -2.20
N ARG A 116 -14.60 -16.14 -1.31
CA ARG A 116 -15.32 -16.58 -0.11
C ARG A 116 -15.74 -15.39 0.74
N ASN A 117 -14.83 -14.44 1.00
CA ASN A 117 -15.17 -13.25 1.78
C ASN A 117 -16.14 -12.33 1.02
N MET A 118 -16.10 -12.32 -0.31
CA MET A 118 -17.07 -11.63 -1.15
C MET A 118 -18.50 -12.20 -1.04
N GLU A 119 -18.67 -13.39 -0.47
CA GLU A 119 -19.98 -13.99 -0.20
C GLU A 119 -20.36 -13.92 1.28
N THR A 120 -19.39 -14.12 2.17
CA THR A 120 -19.66 -14.31 3.60
C THR A 120 -19.39 -13.10 4.49
N ASN A 121 -18.59 -12.13 4.03
CA ASN A 121 -18.20 -10.98 4.83
C ASN A 121 -19.04 -9.75 4.44
N PRO A 122 -20.06 -9.36 5.23
CA PRO A 122 -20.93 -8.26 4.86
C PRO A 122 -20.13 -6.95 4.74
N GLY A 123 -20.31 -6.27 3.61
CA GLY A 123 -19.75 -4.94 3.39
C GLY A 123 -20.47 -3.87 4.20
N SER A 124 -19.85 -2.69 4.28
CA SER A 124 -20.49 -1.53 4.87
C SER A 124 -21.50 -0.90 3.90
N GLU A 125 -22.67 -0.48 4.40
CA GLU A 125 -23.64 0.30 3.62
C GLU A 125 -23.07 1.67 3.19
N ASP A 126 -22.26 2.28 4.07
CA ASP A 126 -21.49 3.50 3.80
C ASP A 126 -20.00 3.21 4.04
N PRO A 127 -19.31 2.58 3.07
CA PRO A 127 -17.93 2.20 3.24
C PRO A 127 -17.08 3.45 3.45
N PRO A 128 -16.20 3.45 4.47
CA PRO A 128 -15.45 4.64 4.80
C PRO A 128 -14.58 5.03 3.60
N LYS A 129 -14.61 6.31 3.22
CA LYS A 129 -13.78 6.88 2.13
C LYS A 129 -12.27 6.69 2.35
N ARG A 130 -11.88 6.25 3.55
CA ARG A 130 -10.52 5.94 3.96
C ARG A 130 -10.51 4.61 4.69
N VAL A 131 -9.57 3.76 4.31
CA VAL A 131 -9.33 2.50 5.01
C VAL A 131 -8.86 2.81 6.43
N VAL A 132 -9.60 2.30 7.41
CA VAL A 132 -9.11 2.29 8.80
C VAL A 132 -8.10 1.17 8.89
N LEU A 133 -6.82 1.54 8.95
CA LEU A 133 -5.76 0.56 9.03
C LEU A 133 -5.84 -0.19 10.37
N PRO A 134 -5.90 -1.53 10.36
CA PRO A 134 -5.85 -2.31 11.58
C PRO A 134 -4.44 -2.28 12.19
N VAL A 135 -4.35 -2.53 13.50
CA VAL A 135 -3.10 -2.49 14.27
C VAL A 135 -2.06 -3.52 13.78
N ASN A 136 -2.51 -4.64 13.18
CA ASN A 136 -1.67 -5.78 12.83
C ASN A 136 -1.42 -5.87 11.30
N LEU A 137 -0.81 -4.84 10.71
CA LEU A 137 -0.62 -4.75 9.25
C LEU A 137 0.22 -5.89 8.66
N GLY A 138 1.19 -6.43 9.41
CA GLY A 138 2.09 -7.48 8.93
C GLY A 138 1.44 -8.83 8.63
N GLU A 139 0.31 -9.14 9.27
CA GLU A 139 -0.40 -10.43 9.13
C GLU A 139 -1.52 -10.39 8.10
N ARG A 140 -1.82 -9.21 7.55
CA ARG A 140 -2.97 -9.03 6.66
C ARG A 140 -2.72 -9.63 5.28
N ARG A 141 -3.80 -10.13 4.71
CA ARG A 141 -3.92 -10.64 3.34
C ARG A 141 -4.96 -9.82 2.57
N LEU A 142 -4.95 -9.91 1.24
CA LEU A 142 -5.87 -9.14 0.39
C LEU A 142 -7.33 -9.50 0.66
N SER A 143 -7.59 -10.78 0.88
CA SER A 143 -8.88 -11.31 1.29
C SER A 143 -9.46 -10.63 2.54
N ASN A 144 -8.63 -10.14 3.47
CA ASN A 144 -9.14 -9.45 4.66
C ASN A 144 -9.84 -8.11 4.35
N PHE A 145 -9.65 -7.55 3.16
CA PHE A 145 -10.32 -6.33 2.71
C PHE A 145 -11.51 -6.61 1.80
N CYS A 146 -11.71 -7.87 1.39
CA CYS A 146 -12.85 -8.26 0.57
C CYS A 146 -14.12 -8.40 1.43
N THR A 147 -15.20 -7.82 0.93
CA THR A 147 -16.56 -7.91 1.49
C THR A 147 -17.55 -8.21 0.37
N THR A 148 -18.84 -8.37 0.71
CA THR A 148 -19.91 -8.48 -0.28
C THR A 148 -19.98 -7.27 -1.23
N ALA A 149 -19.52 -6.09 -0.80
CA ALA A 149 -19.45 -4.90 -1.65
C ALA A 149 -18.40 -5.01 -2.76
N THR A 150 -17.40 -5.89 -2.62
CA THR A 150 -16.35 -6.09 -3.65
C THR A 150 -16.94 -6.45 -5.02
N ARG A 151 -18.09 -7.14 -5.06
CA ARG A 151 -18.80 -7.48 -6.33
C ARG A 151 -19.19 -6.24 -7.14
N ARG A 152 -19.45 -5.11 -6.48
CA ARG A 152 -19.80 -3.85 -7.14
C ARG A 152 -18.71 -3.37 -8.10
N LEU A 153 -17.46 -3.83 -7.94
CA LEU A 153 -16.38 -3.54 -8.89
C LEU A 153 -16.77 -3.91 -10.32
N PHE A 154 -17.36 -5.10 -10.51
CA PHE A 154 -17.75 -5.61 -11.82
C PHE A 154 -18.91 -4.80 -12.42
N GLU A 155 -19.87 -4.42 -11.59
CA GLU A 155 -20.97 -3.54 -11.99
C GLU A 155 -20.47 -2.15 -12.42
N ILE A 156 -19.58 -1.55 -11.61
CA ILE A 156 -19.01 -0.21 -11.87
C ILE A 156 -18.20 -0.20 -13.16
N LEU A 157 -17.41 -1.26 -13.40
CA LEU A 157 -16.57 -1.38 -14.59
C LEU A 157 -17.30 -1.99 -15.79
N SER A 158 -18.58 -2.37 -15.63
CA SER A 158 -19.36 -3.08 -16.66
C SER A 158 -18.67 -4.34 -17.18
N LEU A 159 -18.05 -5.10 -16.28
CA LEU A 159 -17.38 -6.36 -16.57
C LEU A 159 -18.34 -7.53 -16.31
N ASP A 160 -18.23 -8.57 -17.14
CA ASP A 160 -18.87 -9.84 -16.80
C ASP A 160 -18.19 -10.43 -15.55
N SER A 161 -19.01 -11.01 -14.68
CA SER A 161 -18.60 -11.62 -13.41
C SER A 161 -18.98 -13.10 -13.34
N SER A 162 -19.48 -13.67 -14.44
CA SER A 162 -19.86 -15.08 -14.52
C SER A 162 -18.67 -16.01 -14.27
N PHE A 163 -17.44 -15.64 -14.66
CA PHE A 163 -16.23 -16.43 -14.35
C PHE A 163 -15.98 -16.61 -12.84
N LEU A 164 -16.51 -15.74 -11.99
CA LEU A 164 -16.33 -15.84 -10.53
C LEU A 164 -16.96 -17.09 -9.93
N THR A 165 -17.85 -17.79 -10.66
CA THR A 165 -18.42 -19.07 -10.23
C THR A 165 -17.48 -20.25 -10.46
N ASN A 166 -16.45 -20.08 -11.29
CA ASN A 166 -15.48 -21.11 -11.61
C ASN A 166 -14.25 -21.00 -10.69
N GLU A 167 -13.47 -22.07 -10.62
CA GLU A 167 -12.21 -22.07 -9.88
C GLU A 167 -11.20 -21.09 -10.52
N PRO A 168 -10.36 -20.37 -9.74
CA PRO A 168 -9.41 -19.40 -10.28
C PRO A 168 -8.41 -19.95 -11.30
N GLU A 169 -8.15 -21.26 -11.26
CA GLU A 169 -7.36 -21.97 -12.27
C GLU A 169 -7.96 -21.91 -13.67
N GLU A 170 -9.29 -21.86 -13.78
CA GLU A 170 -10.05 -21.98 -15.04
C GLU A 170 -10.39 -20.62 -15.65
N TRP A 171 -10.07 -19.52 -14.97
CA TRP A 171 -10.47 -18.18 -15.39
C TRP A 171 -9.90 -17.79 -16.75
N LEU A 172 -8.64 -18.09 -17.03
CA LEU A 172 -8.00 -17.76 -18.32
C LEU A 172 -8.65 -18.47 -19.53
N GLU A 173 -9.39 -19.55 -19.28
CA GLU A 173 -10.09 -20.32 -20.30
C GLU A 173 -11.55 -19.91 -20.45
N ASN A 174 -12.06 -19.07 -19.54
CA ASN A 174 -13.42 -18.58 -19.56
C ASN A 174 -13.54 -17.32 -20.44
N GLU A 175 -14.48 -17.30 -21.37
CA GLU A 175 -14.71 -16.16 -22.27
C GLU A 175 -15.10 -14.86 -21.55
N SER A 176 -15.59 -14.96 -20.31
CA SER A 176 -15.98 -13.79 -19.51
C SER A 176 -14.86 -13.18 -18.67
N PHE A 177 -13.66 -13.76 -18.68
CA PHE A 177 -12.47 -13.26 -17.97
C PHE A 177 -11.59 -12.37 -18.87
#